data_AF-A0A937N6Y0-F1
#
_entry.id   AF-A0A937N6Y0-F1
#
_cell.length_a   1.000
_cell.length_b   1.000
_cell.length_c   1.000
_cell.angle_alpha   90.00
_cell.angle_beta   90.00
_cell.angle_gamma   90.00
#
_symmetry.space_group_name_H-M   'P 1'
#
loop_
_entity.id
_entity.type
_entity.pdbx_description
1 polymer ?
#
loop_
_entity_poly.entity_id
_entity_poly.type
_entity_poly.pdbx_seq_one_letter_code
_entity_poly.pdbx_strand_id
1 'polypeptide(L)'
;MRYRNRHFARWLVGIASVVTFVAIGSYTRAGESKANAEVIAEILGLNSLDEVDTKEGLIKAALKKNAEKKVAHNQKLPSEADKEKYDAAARAGYQEYLDLQAQLIAIQRRRDQLKKTLPSGLEWFKKNQAKYPNSTALSDLEPSFGKKAKGFLEALKDAGATVKISTTRRDEKRAHVMHYAWKLGKGQIKASQIPNKAGVDIKWDHGDETKSRQAAKEMIGPKGFKVVHMPSLTSNHIRGQAIDMTISWTGVLKLKNDKAETIQIRSLPRNGNNKELHKVGGGYGMKKLVSDPPHWSHDGH
;
A
#
# COMPACT_ATOMS: atom_id res chain seq x y z
N MET A 1 62.37 -38.38 5.80
CA MET A 1 61.44 -39.21 5.00
C MET A 1 60.30 -38.31 4.53
N ARG A 2 60.07 -38.22 3.22
CA ARG A 2 59.13 -37.29 2.55
C ARG A 2 57.67 -37.69 2.84
N TYR A 3 56.75 -36.72 2.98
CA TYR A 3 55.58 -36.60 2.10
C TYR A 3 54.86 -35.24 2.27
N ARG A 4 54.46 -34.67 1.13
CA ARG A 4 53.75 -33.38 0.92
C ARG A 4 52.23 -33.61 0.87
N ASN A 5 51.45 -32.57 1.18
CA ASN A 5 50.22 -32.11 0.46
C ASN A 5 49.61 -30.94 1.27
N ARG A 6 49.69 -29.65 0.92
CA ARG A 6 49.22 -28.85 -0.23
C ARG A 6 47.69 -28.91 -0.52
N HIS A 7 47.05 -27.79 -0.16
CA HIS A 7 45.91 -27.10 -0.77
C HIS A 7 44.56 -27.81 -0.90
N PHE A 8 43.53 -27.25 -0.25
CA PHE A 8 42.22 -27.03 -0.88
C PHE A 8 41.57 -25.78 -0.28
N ALA A 9 41.78 -24.65 -0.96
CA ALA A 9 41.01 -23.42 -0.81
C ALA A 9 40.42 -23.09 -2.18
N ARG A 10 39.23 -22.49 -2.17
CA ARG A 10 38.47 -21.91 -3.29
C ARG A 10 37.60 -22.87 -4.10
N TRP A 11 36.29 -22.83 -3.84
CA TRP A 11 35.26 -22.95 -4.88
C TRP A 11 34.00 -22.25 -4.37
N LEU A 12 33.86 -20.94 -4.64
CA LEU A 12 32.58 -20.22 -4.49
C LEU A 12 32.48 -18.90 -5.29
N VAL A 13 33.34 -18.67 -6.28
CA VAL A 13 33.24 -17.49 -7.15
C VAL A 13 33.41 -17.96 -8.59
N GLY A 14 32.31 -18.08 -9.33
CA GLY A 14 32.42 -18.42 -10.76
C GLY A 14 31.19 -18.96 -11.51
N ILE A 15 29.94 -18.84 -11.01
CA ILE A 15 28.75 -19.36 -11.74
C ILE A 15 27.74 -18.25 -12.12
N ALA A 16 28.01 -16.97 -11.83
CA ALA A 16 27.01 -15.92 -12.06
C ALA A 16 26.96 -15.38 -13.51
N SER A 17 27.97 -15.61 -14.36
CA SER A 17 28.10 -14.84 -15.62
C SER A 17 27.94 -15.63 -16.93
N VAL A 18 27.71 -16.95 -16.88
CA VAL A 18 27.53 -17.77 -18.11
C VAL A 18 26.08 -18.23 -18.29
N VAL A 19 25.23 -18.14 -17.26
CA VAL A 19 23.84 -18.62 -17.30
C VAL A 19 22.91 -17.70 -18.10
N THR A 20 23.29 -16.44 -18.34
CA THR A 20 22.36 -15.42 -18.84
C THR A 20 22.05 -15.51 -20.34
N PHE A 21 22.88 -16.18 -21.15
CA PHE A 21 22.64 -16.31 -22.59
C PHE A 21 22.15 -17.69 -23.05
N VAL A 22 22.28 -18.73 -22.22
CA VAL A 22 21.91 -20.11 -22.60
C VAL A 22 20.47 -20.46 -22.21
N ALA A 23 19.88 -19.80 -21.21
CA ALA A 23 18.59 -20.22 -20.64
C ALA A 23 17.34 -19.96 -21.52
N ILE A 24 17.46 -19.26 -22.66
CA ILE A 24 16.35 -19.12 -23.63
C ILE A 24 16.55 -20.07 -24.83
N GLY A 25 17.77 -20.59 -25.05
CA GLY A 25 18.17 -21.15 -26.33
C GLY A 25 18.27 -22.67 -26.42
N SER A 26 18.24 -23.44 -25.33
CA SER A 26 18.41 -24.90 -25.45
C SER A 26 18.14 -25.64 -24.15
N TYR A 27 16.95 -26.20 -23.93
CA TYR A 27 16.72 -27.37 -23.07
C TYR A 27 15.37 -28.09 -23.38
N THR A 28 15.46 -29.05 -24.31
CA THR A 28 14.74 -30.34 -24.54
C THR A 28 13.18 -30.50 -24.56
N ARG A 29 12.75 -31.46 -25.41
CA ARG A 29 11.38 -31.98 -25.75
C ARG A 29 10.29 -30.93 -26.07
N ALA A 30 9.85 -30.92 -27.34
CA ALA A 30 8.91 -29.95 -27.93
C ALA A 30 7.59 -29.70 -27.17
N GLY A 31 7.16 -30.60 -26.28
CA GLY A 31 5.97 -30.42 -25.44
C GLY A 31 6.21 -29.60 -24.16
N GLU A 32 7.37 -29.76 -23.50
CA GLU A 32 7.71 -29.06 -22.25
C GLU A 32 8.12 -27.59 -22.51
N SER A 33 8.73 -27.32 -23.67
CA SER A 33 9.06 -25.96 -24.12
C SER A 33 7.83 -25.07 -24.34
N LYS A 34 6.68 -25.66 -24.71
CA LYS A 34 5.45 -24.91 -25.01
C LYS A 34 4.75 -24.42 -23.74
N ALA A 35 4.63 -25.28 -22.73
CA ALA A 35 4.00 -24.92 -21.45
C ALA A 35 4.77 -23.80 -20.73
N ASN A 36 6.10 -23.82 -20.76
CA ASN A 36 6.92 -22.76 -20.17
C ASN A 36 6.78 -21.43 -20.94
N ALA A 37 6.68 -21.48 -22.28
CA ALA A 37 6.46 -20.30 -23.10
C ALA A 37 5.09 -19.64 -22.83
N GLU A 38 4.04 -20.44 -22.63
CA GLU A 38 2.70 -19.93 -22.28
C GLU A 38 2.69 -19.24 -20.90
N VAL A 39 3.33 -19.84 -19.88
CA VAL A 39 3.45 -19.21 -18.56
C VAL A 39 4.29 -17.93 -18.60
N ILE A 40 5.36 -17.90 -19.40
CA ILE A 40 6.15 -16.68 -19.61
C ILE A 40 5.30 -15.62 -20.31
N ALA A 41 4.49 -15.97 -21.31
CA ALA A 41 3.59 -15.04 -21.96
C ALA A 41 2.54 -14.47 -20.97
N GLU A 42 2.00 -15.30 -20.08
CA GLU A 42 1.14 -14.87 -18.97
C GLU A 42 1.86 -13.86 -18.07
N ILE A 43 3.09 -14.15 -17.65
CA ILE A 43 3.93 -13.25 -16.83
C ILE A 43 4.15 -11.91 -17.53
N LEU A 44 4.40 -11.92 -18.84
CA LEU A 44 4.60 -10.70 -19.63
C LEU A 44 3.29 -9.90 -19.79
N GLY A 45 2.14 -10.56 -19.66
CA GLY A 45 0.81 -9.97 -19.68
C GLY A 45 0.37 -9.29 -18.38
N LEU A 46 1.13 -9.41 -17.27
CA LEU A 46 0.81 -8.76 -15.99
C LEU A 46 0.92 -7.24 -16.10
N ASN A 47 -0.05 -6.50 -15.56
CA ASN A 47 -0.24 -5.07 -15.83
C ASN A 47 -0.08 -4.16 -14.60
N SER A 48 0.06 -4.72 -13.40
CA SER A 48 0.28 -3.97 -12.15
C SER A 48 1.45 -4.54 -11.35
N LEU A 49 2.02 -3.75 -10.42
CA LEU A 49 3.06 -4.27 -9.53
C LEU A 49 2.51 -5.31 -8.55
N ASP A 50 1.24 -5.18 -8.15
CA ASP A 50 0.57 -6.15 -7.25
C ASP A 50 0.48 -7.54 -7.87
N GLU A 51 0.08 -7.63 -9.14
CA GLU A 51 0.02 -8.88 -9.89
C GLU A 51 1.42 -9.52 -9.96
N VAL A 52 2.44 -8.72 -10.28
CA VAL A 52 3.83 -9.16 -10.36
C VAL A 52 4.35 -9.64 -9.01
N ASP A 53 4.10 -8.89 -7.93
CA ASP A 53 4.55 -9.24 -6.58
C ASP A 53 3.84 -10.51 -6.07
N THR A 54 2.54 -10.66 -6.36
CA THR A 54 1.77 -11.89 -6.07
C THR A 54 2.38 -13.09 -6.79
N LYS A 55 2.62 -12.96 -8.10
CA LYS A 55 3.18 -14.06 -8.89
C LYS A 55 4.60 -14.39 -8.45
N GLU A 56 5.43 -13.39 -8.12
CA GLU A 56 6.79 -13.62 -7.61
C GLU A 56 6.76 -14.40 -6.30
N GLY A 57 5.85 -14.06 -5.38
CA GLY A 57 5.67 -14.77 -4.11
C GLY A 57 5.34 -16.25 -4.33
N LEU A 58 4.43 -16.56 -5.26
CA LEU A 58 4.08 -17.94 -5.60
C LEU A 58 5.27 -18.72 -6.15
N ILE A 59 6.06 -18.12 -7.05
CA ILE A 59 7.24 -18.78 -7.62
C ILE A 59 8.34 -19.00 -6.57
N LYS A 60 8.60 -18.00 -5.72
CA LYS A 60 9.55 -18.14 -4.60
C LYS A 60 9.13 -19.25 -3.64
N ALA A 61 7.84 -19.37 -3.32
CA ALA A 61 7.31 -20.45 -2.50
C ALA A 61 7.49 -21.82 -3.17
N ALA A 62 7.25 -21.93 -4.47
CA ALA A 62 7.46 -23.15 -5.24
C ALA A 62 8.94 -23.58 -5.28
N LEU A 63 9.85 -22.62 -5.50
CA LEU A 63 11.30 -22.85 -5.46
C LEU A 63 11.76 -23.37 -4.09
N LYS A 64 11.24 -22.78 -3.00
CA LYS A 64 11.52 -23.25 -1.63
C LYS A 64 11.06 -24.70 -1.44
N LYS A 65 9.84 -25.03 -1.85
CA LYS A 65 9.30 -26.40 -1.77
C LYS A 65 10.11 -27.40 -2.59
N ASN A 66 10.59 -27.02 -3.79
CA ASN A 66 11.45 -27.88 -4.61
C ASN A 66 12.81 -28.13 -3.92
N ALA A 67 13.40 -27.12 -3.27
CA ALA A 67 14.63 -27.27 -2.50
C ALA A 67 14.46 -28.24 -1.31
N GLU A 68 13.34 -28.15 -0.57
CA GLU A 68 13.03 -29.06 0.53
C GLU A 68 12.87 -30.52 0.06
N LYS A 69 12.21 -30.75 -1.08
CA LYS A 69 12.09 -32.08 -1.69
C LYS A 69 13.46 -32.67 -2.06
N LYS A 70 14.38 -31.85 -2.60
CA LYS A 70 15.74 -32.29 -2.94
C LYS A 70 16.53 -32.73 -1.70
N VAL A 71 16.41 -32.01 -0.59
CA VAL A 71 17.04 -32.39 0.69
C VAL A 71 16.52 -33.73 1.19
N ALA A 72 15.20 -33.95 1.14
CA ALA A 72 14.60 -35.22 1.55
C ALA A 72 15.02 -36.40 0.66
N HIS A 73 15.24 -36.17 -0.64
CA HIS A 73 15.67 -37.21 -1.59
C HIS A 73 17.14 -37.60 -1.38
N ASN A 74 18.02 -36.63 -1.11
CA ASN A 74 19.45 -36.88 -0.83
C ASN A 74 19.72 -37.66 0.47
N GLN A 75 18.73 -37.82 1.35
CA GLN A 75 18.86 -38.59 2.59
C GLN A 75 18.53 -40.09 2.44
N LYS A 76 18.05 -40.53 1.26
CA LYS A 76 17.68 -41.94 1.01
C LYS A 76 18.36 -42.46 -0.26
N LEU A 77 19.37 -43.33 -0.09
CA LEU A 77 20.02 -44.00 -1.23
C LEU A 77 19.09 -45.10 -1.79
N PRO A 78 18.84 -45.13 -3.11
CA PRO A 78 17.97 -46.11 -3.75
C PRO A 78 18.64 -47.49 -3.86
N SER A 79 17.82 -48.55 -3.92
CA SER A 79 18.29 -49.90 -4.25
C SER A 79 18.76 -49.99 -5.72
N GLU A 80 19.55 -51.00 -6.07
CA GLU A 80 20.08 -51.21 -7.43
C GLU A 80 18.98 -51.19 -8.52
N ALA A 81 17.79 -51.72 -8.22
CA ALA A 81 16.65 -51.77 -9.13
C ALA A 81 15.91 -50.43 -9.30
N ASP A 82 16.09 -49.51 -8.35
CA ASP A 82 15.40 -48.21 -8.35
C ASP A 82 16.22 -47.08 -8.99
N LYS A 83 17.50 -47.33 -9.31
CA LYS A 83 18.44 -46.29 -9.79
C LYS A 83 17.98 -45.57 -11.06
N GLU A 84 17.43 -46.28 -12.05
CA GLU A 84 16.96 -45.66 -13.31
C GLU A 84 15.73 -44.76 -13.10
N LYS A 85 14.77 -45.23 -12.29
CA LYS A 85 13.58 -44.45 -11.92
C LYS A 85 13.93 -43.25 -11.05
N TYR A 86 14.90 -43.43 -10.15
CA TYR A 86 15.48 -42.38 -9.33
C TYR A 86 16.13 -41.30 -10.20
N ASP A 87 16.94 -41.69 -11.19
CA ASP A 87 17.59 -40.76 -12.12
C ASP A 87 16.58 -39.98 -12.97
N ALA A 88 15.52 -40.63 -13.45
CA ALA A 88 14.45 -39.97 -14.18
C ALA A 88 13.71 -38.93 -13.31
N ALA A 89 13.38 -39.29 -12.06
CA ALA A 89 12.74 -38.39 -11.11
C ALA A 89 13.65 -37.21 -10.70
N ALA A 90 14.94 -37.47 -10.50
CA ALA A 90 15.94 -36.45 -10.20
C ALA A 90 16.10 -35.46 -11.38
N ARG A 91 16.12 -35.95 -12.62
CA ARG A 91 16.15 -35.10 -13.84
C ARG A 91 14.89 -34.24 -13.96
N ALA A 92 13.71 -34.81 -13.76
CA ALA A 92 12.45 -34.07 -13.79
C ALA A 92 12.39 -32.97 -12.71
N GLY A 93 12.81 -33.27 -11.48
CA GLY A 93 12.86 -32.28 -10.40
C GLY A 93 13.91 -31.18 -10.61
N TYR A 94 15.00 -31.47 -11.32
CA TYR A 94 15.97 -30.47 -11.74
C TYR A 94 15.43 -29.56 -12.86
N GLN A 95 14.70 -30.13 -13.82
CA GLN A 95 14.07 -29.36 -14.89
C GLN A 95 12.99 -28.40 -14.33
N GLU A 96 12.12 -28.87 -13.43
CA GLU A 96 11.13 -28.03 -12.73
C GLU A 96 11.79 -26.84 -12.03
N TYR A 97 12.95 -27.05 -11.40
CA TYR A 97 13.72 -25.99 -10.76
C TYR A 97 14.22 -24.94 -11.76
N LEU A 98 14.76 -25.37 -12.91
CA LEU A 98 15.23 -24.46 -13.96
C LEU A 98 14.08 -23.63 -14.55
N ASP A 99 12.92 -24.25 -14.75
CA ASP A 99 11.74 -23.56 -15.26
C ASP A 99 11.24 -22.50 -14.28
N LEU A 100 11.18 -22.81 -12.99
CA LEU A 100 10.81 -21.85 -11.95
C LEU A 100 11.83 -20.69 -11.86
N GLN A 101 13.12 -20.95 -12.07
CA GLN A 101 14.14 -19.89 -12.14
C GLN A 101 13.95 -19.00 -13.38
N ALA A 102 13.66 -19.58 -14.55
CA ALA A 102 13.38 -18.82 -15.76
C ALA A 102 12.15 -17.91 -15.61
N GLN A 103 11.08 -18.43 -15.00
CA GLN A 103 9.87 -17.65 -14.71
C GLN A 103 10.14 -16.52 -13.70
N LEU A 104 10.96 -16.77 -12.67
CA LEU A 104 11.36 -15.73 -11.71
C LEU A 104 12.12 -14.58 -12.40
N ILE A 105 13.02 -14.90 -13.32
CA ILE A 105 13.74 -13.90 -14.13
C ILE A 105 12.77 -13.11 -15.02
N ALA A 106 11.80 -13.77 -15.65
CA ALA A 106 10.78 -13.10 -16.46
C ALA A 106 9.93 -12.13 -15.62
N ILE A 107 9.52 -12.55 -14.42
CA ILE A 107 8.79 -11.71 -13.45
C ILE A 107 9.60 -10.48 -13.06
N GLN A 108 10.89 -10.66 -12.73
CA GLN A 108 11.78 -9.56 -12.35
C GLN A 108 11.94 -8.55 -13.50
N ARG A 109 12.14 -9.04 -14.73
CA ARG A 109 12.19 -8.18 -15.92
C ARG A 109 10.89 -7.43 -16.14
N ARG A 110 9.74 -8.09 -15.97
CA ARG A 110 8.43 -7.44 -16.09
C ARG A 110 8.25 -6.35 -15.04
N ARG A 111 8.64 -6.62 -13.79
CA ARG A 111 8.66 -5.61 -12.72
C ARG A 111 9.45 -4.37 -13.12
N ASP A 112 10.67 -4.57 -13.64
CA ASP A 112 11.54 -3.45 -14.04
C ASP A 112 10.97 -2.67 -15.22
N GLN A 113 10.31 -3.35 -16.17
CA GLN A 113 9.60 -2.69 -17.27
C GLN A 113 8.43 -1.85 -16.76
N LEU A 114 7.58 -2.40 -15.87
CA LEU A 114 6.46 -1.66 -15.29
C LEU A 114 6.96 -0.43 -14.52
N LYS A 115 7.96 -0.59 -13.64
CA LYS A 115 8.54 0.53 -12.88
C LYS A 115 9.04 1.68 -13.76
N LYS A 116 9.52 1.39 -14.97
CA LYS A 116 9.96 2.43 -15.91
C LYS A 116 8.80 3.26 -16.47
N THR A 117 7.63 2.65 -16.66
CA THR A 117 6.44 3.28 -17.29
C THR A 117 5.41 3.78 -16.28
N LEU A 118 5.61 3.51 -14.99
CA LEU A 118 4.70 4.00 -13.95
C LEU A 118 4.64 5.54 -13.95
N PRO A 119 3.43 6.11 -13.79
CA PRO A 119 3.29 7.56 -13.68
C PRO A 119 3.88 8.03 -12.34
N SER A 120 4.33 9.28 -12.32
CA SER A 120 4.95 9.93 -11.16
C SER A 120 4.29 11.28 -10.88
N GLY A 121 4.52 11.83 -9.69
CA GLY A 121 4.18 13.21 -9.38
C GLY A 121 2.76 13.62 -9.80
N LEU A 122 2.64 14.79 -10.45
CA LEU A 122 1.34 15.31 -10.86
C LEU A 122 0.61 14.43 -11.88
N GLU A 123 1.34 13.70 -12.73
CA GLU A 123 0.74 12.77 -13.68
C GLU A 123 0.02 11.62 -12.95
N TRP A 124 0.69 11.02 -11.96
CA TRP A 124 0.07 9.99 -11.14
C TRP A 124 -1.19 10.50 -10.45
N PHE A 125 -1.13 11.71 -9.88
CA PHE A 125 -2.26 12.35 -9.23
C PHE A 125 -3.45 12.48 -10.18
N LYS A 126 -3.24 13.04 -11.38
CA LYS A 126 -4.30 13.24 -12.39
C LYS A 126 -4.95 11.91 -12.80
N LYS A 127 -4.15 10.87 -13.00
CA LYS A 127 -4.63 9.56 -13.47
C LYS A 127 -5.36 8.78 -12.38
N ASN A 128 -5.01 8.97 -11.11
CA ASN A 128 -5.41 8.02 -10.05
C ASN A 128 -6.19 8.62 -8.89
N GLN A 129 -6.15 9.93 -8.61
CA GLN A 129 -6.75 10.46 -7.36
C GLN A 129 -8.25 10.17 -7.25
N ALA A 130 -8.96 10.14 -8.37
CA ALA A 130 -10.39 9.84 -8.43
C ALA A 130 -10.74 8.41 -8.00
N LYS A 131 -9.77 7.48 -8.04
CA LYS A 131 -9.94 6.09 -7.56
C LYS A 131 -9.93 5.98 -6.04
N TYR A 132 -9.44 7.01 -5.35
CA TYR A 132 -9.30 7.05 -3.89
C TYR A 132 -9.98 8.31 -3.33
N PRO A 133 -11.31 8.45 -3.47
CA PRO A 133 -12.03 9.60 -2.98
C PRO A 133 -12.07 9.61 -1.44
N ASN A 134 -12.13 10.81 -0.86
CA ASN A 134 -12.66 10.94 0.49
C ASN A 134 -14.18 10.74 0.44
N SER A 135 -14.73 10.11 1.46
CA SER A 135 -16.18 10.05 1.66
C SER A 135 -16.69 11.32 2.33
N THR A 136 -17.97 11.60 2.14
CA THR A 136 -18.77 12.55 2.92
C THR A 136 -19.97 11.87 3.59
N ALA A 137 -20.12 10.56 3.40
CA ALA A 137 -21.24 9.78 3.93
C ALA A 137 -20.99 9.38 5.38
N LEU A 138 -22.05 9.45 6.20
CA LEU A 138 -22.02 8.95 7.58
C LEU A 138 -21.98 7.42 7.65
N SER A 139 -22.49 6.73 6.62
CA SER A 139 -22.45 5.27 6.52
C SER A 139 -21.04 4.70 6.46
N ASP A 140 -20.07 5.53 6.06
CA ASP A 140 -18.68 5.10 5.89
C ASP A 140 -17.84 5.31 7.15
N LEU A 141 -18.45 5.87 8.20
CA LEU A 141 -17.84 5.98 9.52
C LEU A 141 -17.80 4.63 10.22
N GLU A 142 -16.90 4.50 11.19
CA GLU A 142 -16.92 3.38 12.13
C GLU A 142 -18.31 3.33 12.81
N PRO A 143 -18.99 2.17 12.86
CA PRO A 143 -20.41 2.12 13.22
C PRO A 143 -20.77 2.80 14.55
N SER A 144 -19.94 2.63 15.58
CA SER A 144 -20.19 3.19 16.92
C SER A 144 -20.02 4.71 16.92
N PHE A 145 -18.98 5.21 16.25
CA PHE A 145 -18.77 6.64 16.05
C PHE A 145 -19.82 7.26 15.12
N GLY A 146 -20.21 6.56 14.05
CA GLY A 146 -21.24 7.00 13.10
C GLY A 146 -22.60 7.22 13.78
N LYS A 147 -22.98 6.35 14.71
CA LYS A 147 -24.19 6.53 15.53
C LYS A 147 -24.13 7.81 16.38
N LYS A 148 -22.99 8.06 17.03
CA LYS A 148 -22.75 9.26 17.85
C LYS A 148 -22.79 10.53 17.00
N ALA A 149 -22.09 10.53 15.87
CA ALA A 149 -22.09 11.63 14.93
C ALA A 149 -23.49 11.94 14.40
N LYS A 150 -24.26 10.92 14.02
CA LYS A 150 -25.64 11.08 13.57
C LYS A 150 -26.51 11.77 14.62
N GLY A 151 -26.44 11.34 15.89
CA GLY A 151 -27.20 11.97 16.98
C GLY A 151 -26.84 13.45 17.19
N PHE A 152 -25.56 13.80 17.13
CA PHE A 152 -25.12 15.20 17.23
C PHE A 152 -25.59 16.05 16.05
N LEU A 153 -25.50 15.51 14.83
CA LEU A 153 -25.93 16.19 13.60
C LEU A 153 -27.44 16.40 13.54
N GLU A 154 -28.23 15.43 14.00
CA GLU A 154 -29.68 15.54 14.13
C GLU A 154 -30.05 16.64 15.14
N ALA A 155 -29.41 16.65 16.32
CA ALA A 155 -29.64 17.70 17.31
C ALA A 155 -29.31 19.10 16.78
N LEU A 156 -28.21 19.25 16.05
CA LEU A 156 -27.83 20.50 15.39
C LEU A 156 -28.88 20.95 14.37
N LYS A 157 -29.34 20.02 13.52
CA LYS A 157 -30.36 20.29 12.50
C LYS A 157 -31.69 20.69 13.13
N ASP A 158 -32.14 19.97 14.15
CA ASP A 158 -33.38 20.25 14.88
C ASP A 158 -33.34 21.61 15.59
N ALA A 159 -32.15 22.05 16.02
CA ALA A 159 -31.92 23.37 16.60
C ALA A 159 -31.84 24.51 15.56
N GLY A 160 -31.95 24.20 14.26
CA GLY A 160 -31.87 25.17 13.17
C GLY A 160 -30.44 25.55 12.75
N ALA A 161 -29.42 24.81 13.18
CA ALA A 161 -28.06 25.01 12.69
C ALA A 161 -27.90 24.46 11.27
N THR A 162 -27.06 25.13 10.48
CA THR A 162 -26.59 24.61 9.19
C THR A 162 -25.30 23.82 9.41
N VAL A 163 -25.24 22.61 8.84
CA VAL A 163 -24.04 21.78 8.82
C VAL A 163 -23.68 21.43 7.38
N LYS A 164 -22.42 21.64 7.00
CA LYS A 164 -21.85 21.16 5.74
C LYS A 164 -20.70 20.21 6.02
N ILE A 165 -20.88 18.93 5.72
CA ILE A 165 -19.82 17.91 5.82
C ILE A 165 -18.90 18.03 4.60
N SER A 166 -17.60 18.14 4.84
CA SER A 166 -16.57 18.17 3.80
C SER A 166 -15.81 16.86 3.68
N THR A 167 -15.65 16.09 4.76
CA THR A 167 -14.99 14.77 4.72
C THR A 167 -15.40 13.92 5.92
N THR A 168 -15.67 12.64 5.71
CA THR A 168 -15.81 11.60 6.74
C THR A 168 -14.61 10.66 6.66
N ARG A 169 -14.73 9.53 5.98
CA ARG A 169 -13.65 8.57 5.82
C ARG A 169 -12.67 8.99 4.72
N ARG A 170 -11.38 8.94 5.02
CA ARG A 170 -10.29 9.11 4.06
C ARG A 170 -9.81 7.74 3.61
N ASP A 171 -9.69 7.56 2.31
CA ASP A 171 -9.08 6.36 1.75
C ASP A 171 -7.62 6.21 2.22
N GLU A 172 -7.25 5.00 2.68
CA GLU A 172 -5.93 4.73 3.23
C GLU A 172 -4.80 4.80 2.19
N LYS A 173 -5.07 4.46 0.93
CA LYS A 173 -4.11 4.58 -0.18
C LYS A 173 -3.89 6.04 -0.52
N ARG A 174 -4.94 6.86 -0.51
CA ARG A 174 -4.83 8.32 -0.62
C ARG A 174 -3.93 8.88 0.48
N ALA A 175 -4.17 8.50 1.73
CA ALA A 175 -3.37 8.97 2.86
C ALA A 175 -1.90 8.53 2.75
N HIS A 176 -1.63 7.29 2.32
CA HIS A 176 -0.28 6.79 2.04
C HIS A 176 0.46 7.68 1.05
N VAL A 177 -0.15 7.94 -0.11
CA VAL A 177 0.47 8.75 -1.16
C VAL A 177 0.73 10.16 -0.67
N MET A 178 -0.24 10.82 -0.04
CA MET A 178 -0.06 12.19 0.46
C MET A 178 1.05 12.25 1.54
N HIS A 179 1.12 11.26 2.44
CA HIS A 179 2.14 11.18 3.49
C HIS A 179 3.54 11.07 2.92
N TYR A 180 3.78 10.07 2.06
CA TYR A 180 5.11 9.82 1.52
C TYR A 180 5.54 10.86 0.49
N ALA A 181 4.61 11.41 -0.30
CA ALA A 181 4.92 12.55 -1.17
C ALA A 181 5.34 13.78 -0.34
N TRP A 182 4.71 14.03 0.81
CA TRP A 182 5.11 15.11 1.69
C TRP A 182 6.51 14.87 2.28
N LYS A 183 6.77 13.69 2.85
CA LYS A 183 8.09 13.35 3.40
C LYS A 183 9.19 13.42 2.34
N LEU A 184 8.95 12.86 1.15
CA LEU A 184 9.91 12.89 0.05
C LEU A 184 10.16 14.33 -0.42
N GLY A 185 9.10 15.11 -0.69
CA GLY A 185 9.24 16.51 -1.10
C GLY A 185 10.04 17.35 -0.09
N LYS A 186 9.85 17.09 1.20
CA LYS A 186 10.61 17.72 2.30
C LYS A 186 12.01 17.14 2.52
N GLY A 187 12.39 16.07 1.82
CA GLY A 187 13.71 15.42 1.94
C GLY A 187 13.87 14.61 3.24
N GLN A 188 12.78 14.19 3.86
CA GLN A 188 12.76 13.41 5.09
C GLN A 188 12.79 11.90 4.87
N ILE A 189 12.72 11.46 3.62
CA ILE A 189 12.85 10.06 3.21
C ILE A 189 13.44 10.01 1.80
N LYS A 190 14.24 8.98 1.52
CA LYS A 190 14.72 8.70 0.15
C LYS A 190 13.63 8.05 -0.67
N ALA A 191 13.61 8.29 -1.97
CA ALA A 191 12.59 7.72 -2.85
C ALA A 191 12.57 6.18 -2.81
N SER A 192 13.76 5.57 -2.75
CA SER A 192 13.95 4.10 -2.63
C SER A 192 13.50 3.51 -1.29
N GLN A 193 13.24 4.34 -0.27
CA GLN A 193 12.82 3.88 1.07
C GLN A 193 11.31 3.99 1.29
N ILE A 194 10.55 4.48 0.30
CA ILE A 194 9.10 4.58 0.42
C ILE A 194 8.50 3.17 0.37
N PRO A 195 7.72 2.75 1.38
CA PRO A 195 7.08 1.45 1.36
C PRO A 195 6.09 1.32 0.19
N ASN A 196 6.12 0.18 -0.48
CA ASN A 196 5.09 -0.19 -1.45
C ASN A 196 3.72 -0.24 -0.74
N LYS A 197 2.68 0.25 -1.42
CA LYS A 197 1.28 0.13 -0.98
C LYS A 197 0.51 -0.59 -2.07
N ALA A 198 -0.08 -1.72 -1.71
CA ALA A 198 -0.87 -2.51 -2.65
C ALA A 198 -1.94 -1.65 -3.34
N GLY A 199 -1.97 -1.75 -4.66
CA GLY A 199 -2.86 -1.04 -5.56
C GLY A 199 -2.55 0.44 -5.69
N VAL A 200 -1.31 0.86 -5.40
CA VAL A 200 -0.78 2.21 -5.61
C VAL A 200 0.47 2.12 -6.48
N ASP A 201 0.24 1.99 -7.78
CA ASP A 201 1.30 1.91 -8.79
C ASP A 201 1.85 3.30 -9.11
N ILE A 202 2.92 3.71 -8.42
CA ILE A 202 3.57 5.01 -8.56
C ILE A 202 5.08 4.88 -8.71
N LYS A 203 5.65 5.67 -9.63
CA LYS A 203 7.10 5.87 -9.70
C LYS A 203 7.52 6.93 -8.69
N TRP A 204 8.06 6.48 -7.56
CA TRP A 204 8.67 7.36 -6.57
C TRP A 204 10.12 7.70 -6.91
N ASP A 205 10.90 6.70 -7.30
CA ASP A 205 12.34 6.81 -7.54
C ASP A 205 12.64 6.98 -9.03
N HIS A 206 13.30 8.08 -9.36
CA HIS A 206 13.71 8.44 -10.71
C HIS A 206 15.18 8.11 -11.01
N GLY A 207 15.89 7.43 -10.10
CA GLY A 207 17.35 7.28 -10.12
C GLY A 207 18.10 8.59 -9.80
N ASP A 208 17.34 9.62 -9.42
CA ASP A 208 17.79 10.97 -9.13
C ASP A 208 16.87 11.53 -8.03
N GLU A 209 17.43 11.75 -6.86
CA GLU A 209 16.67 12.24 -5.69
C GLU A 209 16.10 13.64 -5.94
N THR A 210 16.78 14.51 -6.69
CA THR A 210 16.26 15.85 -7.01
C THR A 210 14.99 15.75 -7.84
N LYS A 211 14.98 14.91 -8.89
CA LYS A 211 13.79 14.66 -9.71
C LYS A 211 12.66 14.02 -8.91
N SER A 212 12.99 13.03 -8.07
CA SER A 212 12.03 12.33 -7.21
C SER A 212 11.35 13.29 -6.23
N ARG A 213 12.13 14.16 -5.57
CA ARG A 213 11.62 15.19 -4.68
C ARG A 213 10.78 16.23 -5.40
N GLN A 214 11.17 16.62 -6.62
CA GLN A 214 10.41 17.58 -7.42
C GLN A 214 9.03 17.02 -7.80
N ALA A 215 8.96 15.78 -8.30
CA ALA A 215 7.70 15.11 -8.61
C ALA A 215 6.78 15.01 -7.38
N ALA A 216 7.35 14.69 -6.21
CA ALA A 216 6.61 14.65 -4.96
C ALA A 216 6.06 16.03 -4.54
N LYS A 217 6.86 17.10 -4.66
CA LYS A 217 6.43 18.49 -4.39
C LYS A 217 5.28 18.92 -5.30
N GLU A 218 5.33 18.57 -6.58
CA GLU A 218 4.24 18.88 -7.52
C GLU A 218 2.96 18.15 -7.15
N MET A 219 3.07 16.89 -6.71
CA MET A 219 1.94 16.09 -6.26
C MET A 219 1.28 16.65 -4.99
N ILE A 220 2.04 17.18 -4.04
CA ILE A 220 1.46 17.81 -2.83
C ILE A 220 1.10 19.28 -3.03
N GLY A 221 1.55 19.91 -4.11
CA GLY A 221 1.38 21.33 -4.37
C GLY A 221 -0.02 21.74 -4.83
N PRO A 222 -0.18 23.01 -5.27
CA PRO A 222 -1.47 23.61 -5.63
C PRO A 222 -2.23 22.89 -6.75
N LYS A 223 -1.51 22.22 -7.66
CA LYS A 223 -2.09 21.47 -8.79
C LYS A 223 -2.44 20.02 -8.42
N GLY A 224 -1.95 19.55 -7.27
CA GLY A 224 -2.18 18.19 -6.76
C GLY A 224 -3.06 18.19 -5.52
N PHE A 225 -2.60 17.52 -4.46
CA PHE A 225 -3.34 17.32 -3.23
C PHE A 225 -3.48 18.57 -2.34
N LYS A 226 -2.74 19.66 -2.60
CA LYS A 226 -2.74 20.90 -1.78
C LYS A 226 -2.45 20.63 -0.29
N VAL A 227 -1.46 19.80 -0.02
CA VAL A 227 -1.11 19.38 1.34
C VAL A 227 -0.30 20.48 2.02
N VAL A 228 -0.84 21.03 3.10
CA VAL A 228 -0.15 22.03 3.94
C VAL A 228 0.63 21.36 5.07
N HIS A 229 -0.03 20.46 5.81
CA HIS A 229 0.55 19.70 6.92
C HIS A 229 0.74 18.22 6.55
N MET A 230 1.73 17.57 7.16
CA MET A 230 2.00 16.16 6.91
C MET A 230 0.77 15.30 7.27
N PRO A 231 0.20 14.55 6.32
CA PRO A 231 -0.91 13.64 6.60
C PRO A 231 -0.46 12.52 7.53
N SER A 232 -1.24 12.22 8.57
CA SER A 232 -0.97 11.07 9.45
C SER A 232 -1.49 9.77 8.84
N LEU A 233 -0.69 8.70 8.87
CA LEU A 233 -1.10 7.34 8.49
C LEU A 233 -1.99 6.67 9.54
N THR A 234 -2.08 7.25 10.73
CA THR A 234 -2.92 6.78 11.85
C THR A 234 -4.07 7.75 12.13
N SER A 235 -4.42 8.60 11.16
CA SER A 235 -5.49 9.60 11.28
C SER A 235 -6.85 8.96 11.55
N ASN A 236 -7.65 9.61 12.39
CA ASN A 236 -9.03 9.20 12.66
C ASN A 236 -9.92 9.22 11.41
N HIS A 237 -9.63 10.06 10.41
CA HIS A 237 -10.33 9.97 9.11
C HIS A 237 -10.11 8.63 8.40
N ILE A 238 -8.94 8.01 8.52
CA ILE A 238 -8.67 6.70 7.89
C ILE A 238 -9.53 5.62 8.55
N ARG A 239 -9.67 5.71 9.87
CA ARG A 239 -10.46 4.77 10.69
C ARG A 239 -11.98 5.03 10.64
N GLY A 240 -12.43 6.07 9.95
CA GLY A 240 -13.85 6.48 9.96
C GLY A 240 -14.30 7.03 11.31
N GLN A 241 -13.38 7.62 12.06
CA GLN A 241 -13.54 8.08 13.44
C GLN A 241 -13.45 9.61 13.58
N ALA A 242 -13.50 10.32 12.46
CA ALA A 242 -13.51 11.77 12.38
C ALA A 242 -14.44 12.27 11.26
N ILE A 243 -14.89 13.52 11.41
CA ILE A 243 -15.69 14.27 10.44
C ILE A 243 -15.14 15.70 10.39
N ASP A 244 -14.87 16.14 9.18
CA ASP A 244 -14.66 17.56 8.87
C ASP A 244 -16.00 18.16 8.47
N MET A 245 -16.43 19.18 9.20
CA MET A 245 -17.68 19.88 8.92
C MET A 245 -17.65 21.35 9.33
N THR A 246 -18.34 22.17 8.55
CA THR A 246 -18.63 23.56 8.90
C THR A 246 -20.01 23.63 9.54
N ILE A 247 -20.07 24.23 10.73
CA ILE A 247 -21.32 24.46 11.47
C ILE A 247 -21.53 25.96 11.62
N SER A 248 -22.76 26.44 11.40
CA SER A 248 -23.15 27.84 11.62
C SER A 248 -24.61 27.97 12.00
N TRP A 249 -24.94 29.00 12.78
CA TRP A 249 -26.33 29.33 13.15
C TRP A 249 -26.51 30.83 13.40
N THR A 250 -27.75 31.25 13.60
CA THR A 250 -28.11 32.62 13.98
C THR A 250 -28.85 32.63 15.33
N GLY A 251 -28.87 33.78 16.01
CA GLY A 251 -29.55 33.92 17.29
C GLY A 251 -29.01 33.01 18.41
N VAL A 252 -29.90 32.61 19.31
CA VAL A 252 -29.62 31.66 20.39
C VAL A 252 -29.89 30.25 19.87
N LEU A 253 -28.87 29.38 19.90
CA LEU A 253 -29.06 27.98 19.50
C LEU A 253 -29.65 27.20 20.69
N LYS A 254 -30.84 26.63 20.49
CA LYS A 254 -31.49 25.76 21.48
C LYS A 254 -31.23 24.30 21.11
N LEU A 255 -30.14 23.75 21.63
CA LEU A 255 -29.61 22.45 21.23
C LEU A 255 -29.88 21.40 22.32
N LYS A 256 -30.43 20.24 21.95
CA LYS A 256 -30.52 19.11 22.89
C LYS A 256 -29.13 18.50 23.12
N ASN A 257 -28.81 18.14 24.36
CA ASN A 257 -27.63 17.34 24.67
C ASN A 257 -27.90 15.83 24.54
N ASP A 258 -26.89 15.02 24.83
CA ASP A 258 -26.93 13.55 24.82
C ASP A 258 -27.93 12.93 25.80
N LYS A 259 -28.45 13.73 26.75
CA LYS A 259 -29.49 13.37 27.73
C LYS A 259 -30.86 13.95 27.39
N ALA A 260 -31.03 14.51 26.20
CA ALA A 260 -32.23 15.19 25.71
C ALA A 260 -32.62 16.48 26.46
N GLU A 261 -31.73 17.06 27.25
CA GLU A 261 -31.93 18.35 27.90
C GLU A 261 -31.63 19.51 26.93
N THR A 262 -32.44 20.57 26.97
CA THR A 262 -32.22 21.75 26.10
C THR A 262 -31.15 22.67 26.68
N ILE A 263 -30.04 22.82 25.97
CA ILE A 263 -28.97 23.79 26.24
C ILE A 263 -29.14 25.01 25.34
N GLN A 264 -29.09 26.21 25.94
CA GLN A 264 -29.14 27.46 25.19
C GLN A 264 -27.73 28.02 25.00
N ILE A 265 -27.24 27.99 23.76
CA ILE A 265 -25.94 28.58 23.41
C ILE A 265 -26.17 30.01 22.94
N ARG A 266 -25.79 30.96 23.80
CA ARG A 266 -25.93 32.41 23.57
C ARG A 266 -24.62 33.06 23.12
N SER A 267 -23.49 32.42 23.39
CA SER A 267 -22.15 32.95 23.16
C SER A 267 -21.75 33.00 21.69
N LEU A 268 -20.72 33.80 21.42
CA LEU A 268 -20.03 33.87 20.13
C LEU A 268 -18.74 33.01 20.17
N PRO A 269 -18.20 32.61 19.00
CA PRO A 269 -18.78 32.76 17.66
C PRO A 269 -19.98 31.84 17.45
N ARG A 270 -20.85 32.16 16.47
CA ARG A 270 -22.01 31.30 16.11
C ARG A 270 -21.65 30.28 15.03
N ASN A 271 -20.59 29.53 15.29
CA ASN A 271 -20.08 28.51 14.38
C ASN A 271 -19.40 27.36 15.14
N GLY A 272 -18.86 26.40 14.40
CA GLY A 272 -18.17 25.22 14.92
C GLY A 272 -16.99 25.50 15.88
N ASN A 273 -16.54 26.75 16.06
CA ASN A 273 -15.51 27.13 17.03
C ASN A 273 -16.06 27.57 18.39
N ASN A 274 -17.37 27.52 18.61
CA ASN A 274 -17.99 27.88 19.89
C ASN A 274 -17.69 26.86 21.00
N LYS A 275 -17.17 27.33 22.13
CA LYS A 275 -16.77 26.48 23.27
C LYS A 275 -17.95 25.79 23.98
N GLU A 276 -19.12 26.42 24.04
CA GLU A 276 -20.31 25.76 24.58
C GLU A 276 -20.80 24.65 23.64
N LEU A 277 -20.74 24.89 22.32
CA LEU A 277 -21.05 23.85 21.34
C LEU A 277 -20.07 22.67 21.45
N HIS A 278 -18.78 22.92 21.68
CA HIS A 278 -17.79 21.86 21.90
C HIS A 278 -18.14 20.99 23.11
N LYS A 279 -18.62 21.60 24.21
CA LYS A 279 -19.08 20.86 25.39
C LYS A 279 -20.29 19.98 25.08
N VAL A 280 -21.29 20.52 24.36
CA VAL A 280 -22.48 19.74 23.97
C VAL A 280 -22.08 18.60 23.03
N GLY A 281 -21.27 18.86 22.00
CA GLY A 281 -20.75 17.82 21.11
C GLY A 281 -19.97 16.75 21.87
N GLY A 282 -19.18 17.14 22.87
CA GLY A 282 -18.46 16.21 23.75
C GLY A 282 -19.38 15.22 24.47
N GLY A 283 -20.59 15.63 24.87
CA GLY A 283 -21.61 14.75 25.44
C GLY A 283 -22.05 13.65 24.47
N TYR A 284 -22.20 13.97 23.18
CA TYR A 284 -22.46 12.98 22.13
C TYR A 284 -21.24 12.10 21.82
N GLY A 285 -20.06 12.39 22.38
CA GLY A 285 -18.80 11.76 22.03
C GLY A 285 -18.15 12.35 20.77
N MET A 286 -18.56 13.56 20.36
CA MET A 286 -17.99 14.33 19.25
C MET A 286 -17.06 15.42 19.80
N LYS A 287 -15.76 15.17 19.85
CA LYS A 287 -14.77 16.08 20.40
C LYS A 287 -14.15 16.94 19.31
N LYS A 288 -14.01 18.24 19.59
CA LYS A 288 -13.43 19.22 18.66
C LYS A 288 -11.91 19.23 18.75
N LEU A 289 -11.21 19.19 17.60
CA LEU A 289 -9.82 19.63 17.50
C LEU A 289 -9.78 21.15 17.26
N VAL A 290 -9.31 21.94 18.23
CA VAL A 290 -9.39 23.42 18.15
C VAL A 290 -8.45 23.99 17.09
N SER A 291 -7.27 23.40 16.88
CA SER A 291 -6.29 23.86 15.90
C SER A 291 -6.69 23.61 14.45
N ASP A 292 -7.68 22.74 14.21
CA ASP A 292 -8.23 22.43 12.90
C ASP A 292 -9.75 22.69 12.92
N PRO A 293 -10.21 23.93 12.63
CA PRO A 293 -11.60 24.36 12.80
C PRO A 293 -12.69 23.44 12.21
N PRO A 294 -12.54 22.78 11.06
CA PRO A 294 -13.54 21.81 10.60
C PRO A 294 -13.56 20.48 11.37
N HIS A 295 -12.47 20.08 12.04
CA HIS A 295 -12.27 18.70 12.49
C HIS A 295 -12.97 18.35 13.82
N TRP A 296 -13.74 17.26 13.81
CA TRP A 296 -14.35 16.62 14.98
C TRP A 296 -14.08 15.11 14.96
N SER A 297 -13.74 14.52 16.11
CA SER A 297 -13.40 13.10 16.21
C SER A 297 -13.82 12.51 17.57
N HIS A 298 -13.62 11.21 17.79
CA HIS A 298 -13.95 10.60 19.07
C HIS A 298 -13.03 11.03 20.23
N ASP A 299 -11.81 11.46 19.93
CA ASP A 299 -10.76 11.81 20.90
C ASP A 299 -10.38 13.29 20.86
N GLY A 300 -10.75 14.03 19.81
CA GLY A 300 -10.38 15.43 19.62
C GLY A 300 -9.02 15.60 18.94
N HIS A 301 -8.50 14.55 18.31
CA HIS A 301 -7.27 14.53 17.52
C HIS A 301 -7.53 14.12 16.06
#